data_AF-A0A1Y0Y6S9-F1
#
_entry.id   AF-A0A1Y0Y6S9-F1
#
_cell.length_a   1.000
_cell.length_b   1.000
_cell.length_c   1.000
_cell.angle_alpha   90.00
_cell.angle_beta   90.00
_cell.angle_gamma   90.00
#
_symmetry.space_group_name_H-M   'P 1'
#
loop_
_entity.id
_entity.type
_entity.pdbx_description
1 polymer ?
#
loop_
_entity_poly.entity_id
_entity_poly.type
_entity_poly.pdbx_seq_one_letter_code
_entity_poly.pdbx_strand_id
1 'polypeptide(L)'
;MKKVFLGLLPLFAACADTAQGKLRQAVFDADSAYHVLANPMPDVMAGKVPGVALTDTQKDIAKRTSQSVFNEIQSLETSIEAGNSITETAVSALQTDFASFETCWAGLKTGTTPDVCTALGGSK
;
A
#
# COMPACT_ATOMS: atom_id res chain seq x y z
N MET A 1 57.95 6.06 -3.29
CA MET A 1 57.25 5.83 -2.01
C MET A 1 56.68 7.18 -1.60
N LYS A 2 55.40 7.44 -1.30
CA LYS A 2 54.31 6.65 -0.70
C LYS A 2 52.97 7.22 -1.25
N LYS A 3 51.95 6.36 -1.27
CA LYS A 3 50.69 6.44 -2.02
C LYS A 3 49.75 7.55 -1.54
N VAL A 4 49.12 8.24 -2.49
CA VAL A 4 47.94 9.09 -2.28
C VAL A 4 46.75 8.19 -1.94
N PHE A 5 46.29 8.20 -0.70
CA PHE A 5 45.02 7.58 -0.29
C PHE A 5 43.87 8.56 -0.56
N LEU A 6 43.53 8.70 -1.84
CA LEU A 6 42.23 9.19 -2.30
C LEU A 6 41.35 7.96 -2.51
N GLY A 7 40.62 7.55 -1.48
CA GLY A 7 39.73 6.41 -1.59
C GLY A 7 39.06 6.11 -0.27
N LEU A 8 37.82 6.57 -0.10
CA LEU A 8 36.62 5.71 0.02
C LEU A 8 35.37 6.54 0.37
N LEU A 9 34.97 7.48 -0.48
CA LEU A 9 33.64 8.09 -0.42
C LEU A 9 33.14 8.25 -1.86
N PRO A 10 32.49 7.20 -2.42
CA PRO A 10 31.11 7.39 -2.86
C PRO A 10 30.33 6.06 -2.93
N LEU A 11 29.55 5.66 -1.91
CA LEU A 11 28.65 4.49 -2.06
C LEU A 11 27.25 4.64 -1.48
N PHE A 12 26.89 5.79 -0.88
CA PHE A 12 25.57 5.95 -0.24
C PHE A 12 24.47 6.57 -1.11
N ALA A 13 24.70 6.74 -2.42
CA ALA A 13 23.70 7.32 -3.32
C ALA A 13 23.17 6.36 -4.40
N ALA A 14 23.53 5.07 -4.37
CA ALA A 14 23.20 4.11 -5.44
C ALA A 14 22.14 3.06 -5.04
N CYS A 15 21.58 3.11 -3.83
CA CYS A 15 20.73 2.03 -3.33
C CYS A 15 19.35 1.93 -4.00
N ALA A 16 18.86 3.00 -4.65
CA ALA A 16 17.56 3.01 -5.33
C ALA A 16 17.62 2.80 -6.86
N ASP A 17 18.78 3.01 -7.51
CA ASP A 17 18.88 2.94 -8.98
C ASP A 17 18.94 1.50 -9.55
N THR A 18 18.99 0.50 -8.67
CA THR A 18 18.88 -0.90 -9.08
C THR A 18 17.41 -1.28 -9.33
N ALA A 19 17.16 -2.29 -10.16
CA ALA A 19 15.80 -2.81 -10.38
C ALA A 19 15.12 -3.20 -9.04
N GLN A 20 15.85 -3.83 -8.12
CA GLN A 20 15.35 -4.15 -6.79
C GLN A 20 15.10 -2.90 -5.93
N GLY A 21 15.95 -1.88 -6.03
CA GLY A 21 15.74 -0.58 -5.36
C GLY A 21 14.43 0.07 -5.76
N LYS A 22 14.11 0.07 -7.06
CA LYS A 22 12.84 0.62 -7.58
C LYS A 22 11.61 -0.18 -7.12
N LEU A 23 11.70 -1.51 -7.09
CA LEU A 23 10.60 -2.35 -6.61
C LEU A 23 10.34 -2.14 -5.12
N ARG A 24 11.40 -2.03 -4.31
CA ARG A 24 11.29 -1.72 -2.87
C ARG A 24 10.68 -0.34 -2.65
N GLN A 25 11.14 0.66 -3.41
CA GLN A 25 10.59 2.00 -3.36
C GLN A 25 9.09 2.00 -3.70
N ALA A 26 8.67 1.25 -4.72
CA ALA A 26 7.26 1.13 -5.07
C ALA A 26 6.39 0.52 -3.96
N VAL A 27 6.91 -0.43 -3.18
CA VAL A 27 6.20 -0.97 -2.01
C VAL A 27 6.03 0.10 -0.93
N PHE A 28 7.09 0.83 -0.59
CA PHE A 28 7.02 1.90 0.42
C PHE A 28 6.18 3.11 -0.02
N ASP A 29 6.19 3.43 -1.32
CA ASP A 29 5.32 4.46 -1.88
C ASP A 29 3.84 4.05 -1.77
N ALA A 30 3.53 2.77 -2.01
CA ALA A 30 2.19 2.22 -1.82
C ALA A 30 1.77 2.20 -0.34
N ASP A 31 2.68 1.87 0.59
CA ASP A 31 2.44 1.96 2.04
C ASP A 31 2.06 3.39 2.47
N SER A 32 2.89 4.36 2.08
CA SER A 32 2.64 5.77 2.34
C SER A 32 1.28 6.23 1.79
N ALA A 33 0.99 5.87 0.53
CA ALA A 33 -0.29 6.19 -0.11
C ALA A 33 -1.48 5.52 0.61
N TYR A 34 -1.33 4.27 1.03
CA TYR A 34 -2.32 3.55 1.82
C TYR A 34 -2.61 4.27 3.12
N HIS A 35 -1.60 4.66 3.88
CA HIS A 35 -1.80 5.35 5.14
C HIS A 35 -2.48 6.71 4.95
N VAL A 36 -2.15 7.48 3.91
CA VAL A 36 -2.85 8.72 3.58
C VAL A 36 -4.33 8.47 3.28
N LEU A 37 -4.64 7.46 2.47
CA LEU A 37 -6.00 7.12 2.07
C LEU A 37 -6.83 6.56 3.24
N ALA A 38 -6.22 5.75 4.10
CA ALA A 38 -6.84 5.06 5.22
C ALA A 38 -6.98 5.94 6.47
N ASN A 39 -6.16 6.98 6.62
CA ASN A 39 -6.17 7.89 7.77
C ASN A 39 -7.56 8.42 8.17
N PRO A 40 -8.45 8.86 7.25
CA PRO A 40 -9.80 9.32 7.62
C PRO A 40 -10.80 8.19 7.92
N MET A 41 -10.47 6.92 7.64
CA MET A 41 -11.41 5.81 7.78
C MET A 41 -12.01 5.68 9.18
N PRO A 42 -11.25 5.79 10.30
CA PRO A 42 -11.82 5.69 11.63
C PRO A 42 -12.92 6.73 11.90
N ASP A 43 -12.71 7.97 11.44
CA ASP A 43 -13.70 9.04 11.62
C ASP A 43 -14.92 8.86 10.71
N VAL A 44 -14.72 8.39 9.47
CA VAL A 44 -15.84 8.01 8.59
C VAL A 44 -16.65 6.86 9.19
N MET A 45 -16.00 5.81 9.69
CA MET A 45 -16.65 4.66 10.33
C MET A 45 -17.39 5.04 11.61
N ALA A 46 -16.88 6.02 12.35
CA ALA A 46 -17.52 6.59 13.53
C ALA A 46 -18.63 7.61 13.21
N GLY A 47 -18.91 7.89 11.92
CA GLY A 47 -19.94 8.84 11.50
C GLY A 47 -19.62 10.30 11.79
N LYS A 48 -18.33 10.63 11.98
CA LYS A 48 -17.89 12.00 12.28
C LYS A 48 -17.68 12.86 11.04
N VAL A 49 -17.70 12.26 9.84
CA VAL A 49 -17.52 12.97 8.58
C VAL A 49 -18.88 13.39 8.02
N PRO A 50 -19.18 14.70 7.93
CA PRO A 50 -20.45 15.17 7.40
C PRO A 50 -20.68 14.71 5.95
N GLY A 51 -21.92 14.34 5.62
CA GLY A 51 -22.30 13.93 4.26
C GLY A 51 -21.88 12.50 3.89
N VAL A 52 -21.19 11.78 4.77
CA VAL A 52 -20.86 10.36 4.56
C VAL A 52 -21.57 9.52 5.62
N ALA A 53 -22.43 8.60 5.16
CA ALA A 53 -23.13 7.66 6.01
C ALA A 53 -22.96 6.25 5.46
N LEU A 54 -22.15 5.44 6.17
CA LEU A 54 -21.95 4.04 5.81
C LEU A 54 -22.93 3.15 6.60
N THR A 55 -23.57 2.22 5.89
CA THR A 55 -24.24 1.07 6.53
C THR A 55 -23.22 0.16 7.21
N ASP A 56 -23.65 -0.70 8.13
CA ASP A 56 -22.74 -1.62 8.80
C ASP A 56 -22.07 -2.59 7.81
N THR A 57 -22.82 -3.06 6.81
CA THR A 57 -22.25 -3.84 5.69
C THR A 57 -21.14 -3.08 4.95
N GLN A 58 -21.34 -1.80 4.67
CA GLN A 58 -20.32 -0.98 4.00
C GLN A 58 -19.08 -0.73 4.88
N LYS A 59 -19.26 -0.55 6.19
CA LYS A 59 -18.13 -0.46 7.14
C LYS A 59 -17.33 -1.76 7.15
N ASP A 60 -18.00 -2.91 7.16
CA ASP A 60 -17.33 -4.20 7.17
C ASP A 60 -16.59 -4.48 5.86
N ILE A 61 -17.17 -4.10 4.72
CA ILE A 61 -16.47 -4.12 3.43
C ILE A 61 -15.22 -3.24 3.48
N ALA A 62 -15.35 -1.97 3.90
CA ALA A 62 -14.23 -1.04 3.99
C ALA A 62 -13.09 -1.57 4.86
N LYS A 63 -13.41 -2.17 6.02
CA LYS A 63 -12.42 -2.79 6.90
C LYS A 63 -11.70 -3.95 6.21
N ARG A 64 -12.45 -4.86 5.59
CA ARG A 64 -11.86 -6.04 4.93
C ARG A 64 -10.96 -5.66 3.76
N THR A 65 -11.42 -4.77 2.87
CA THR A 65 -10.64 -4.35 1.71
C THR A 65 -9.38 -3.60 2.11
N SER A 66 -9.49 -2.69 3.09
CA SER A 66 -8.33 -1.99 3.66
C SER A 66 -7.33 -2.95 4.32
N GLN A 67 -7.82 -3.92 5.11
CA GLN A 67 -6.98 -4.92 5.75
C GLN A 67 -6.27 -5.82 4.74
N SER A 68 -6.91 -6.17 3.62
CA SER A 68 -6.30 -6.99 2.57
C SER A 68 -5.06 -6.30 1.99
N VAL A 69 -5.19 -5.03 1.61
CA VAL A 69 -4.07 -4.23 1.09
C VAL A 69 -2.97 -4.08 2.13
N PHE A 70 -3.32 -3.76 3.38
CA PHE A 70 -2.34 -3.64 4.45
C PHE A 70 -1.56 -4.94 4.69
N ASN A 71 -2.23 -6.09 4.63
CA ASN A 71 -1.57 -7.39 4.77
C ASN A 71 -0.58 -7.66 3.63
N GLU A 72 -0.91 -7.28 2.40
CA GLU A 72 -0.02 -7.43 1.26
C GLU A 72 1.21 -6.52 1.37
N ILE A 73 1.02 -5.26 1.76
CA ILE A 73 2.12 -4.32 2.07
C ILE A 73 3.05 -4.93 3.10
N GLN A 74 2.50 -5.34 4.25
CA GLN A 74 3.27 -5.89 5.36
C GLN A 74 4.03 -7.17 4.97
N SER A 75 3.41 -8.03 4.16
CA SER A 75 4.06 -9.23 3.63
C SER A 75 5.28 -8.88 2.77
N LEU A 76 5.16 -7.87 1.90
CA LEU A 76 6.25 -7.41 1.04
C LEU A 76 7.33 -6.70 1.84
N GLU A 77 6.98 -5.81 2.77
CA GLU A 77 7.93 -5.12 3.66
C GLU A 77 8.71 -6.12 4.52
N THR A 78 8.05 -7.10 5.12
CA THR A 78 8.71 -8.19 5.86
C THR A 78 9.71 -8.94 4.98
N SER A 79 9.36 -9.18 3.71
CA SER A 79 10.25 -9.83 2.75
C SER A 79 11.47 -8.95 2.42
N ILE A 80 11.27 -7.64 2.28
CA ILE A 80 12.34 -6.65 2.06
C ILE A 80 13.29 -6.62 3.26
N GLU A 81 12.75 -6.56 4.48
CA GLU A 81 13.51 -6.57 5.74
C GLU A 81 14.33 -7.85 5.91
N ALA A 82 13.77 -8.99 5.49
CA ALA A 82 14.48 -10.28 5.45
C ALA A 82 15.57 -10.34 4.36
N GLY A 83 15.70 -9.31 3.52
CA GLY A 83 16.70 -9.22 2.46
C GLY A 83 16.32 -9.96 1.18
N ASN A 84 15.07 -10.40 1.04
CA ASN A 84 14.61 -11.09 -0.16
C ASN A 84 14.49 -10.14 -1.36
N SER A 85 14.49 -10.73 -2.55
CA SER A 85 14.17 -10.04 -3.79
C SER A 85 12.65 -9.92 -3.96
N ILE A 86 12.21 -8.74 -4.40
CA ILE A 86 10.81 -8.47 -4.76
C ILE A 86 10.65 -8.68 -6.27
N THR A 87 9.47 -9.14 -6.68
CA THR A 87 9.13 -9.34 -8.09
C THR A 87 8.25 -8.21 -8.61
N GLU A 88 8.38 -7.90 -9.90
CA GLU A 88 7.47 -6.97 -10.58
C GLU A 88 6.01 -7.42 -10.47
N THR A 89 5.77 -8.74 -10.55
CA THR A 89 4.43 -9.32 -10.39
C THR A 89 3.83 -9.02 -9.02
N ALA A 90 4.61 -9.15 -7.94
CA ALA A 90 4.10 -8.88 -6.59
C ALA A 90 3.81 -7.39 -6.37
N VAL A 91 4.67 -6.49 -6.88
CA VAL A 91 4.41 -5.05 -6.85
C VAL A 91 3.18 -4.69 -7.70
N SER A 92 3.02 -5.30 -8.86
CA SER A 92 1.88 -5.04 -9.74
C SER A 92 0.56 -5.54 -9.12
N ALA A 93 0.59 -6.66 -8.40
CA ALA A 93 -0.55 -7.15 -7.63
C ALA A 93 -0.93 -6.14 -6.55
N LEU A 94 0.03 -5.72 -5.72
CA LEU A 94 -0.19 -4.69 -4.69
C LEU A 94 -0.78 -3.39 -5.26
N GLN A 95 -0.25 -2.90 -6.39
CA GLN A 95 -0.76 -1.69 -7.03
C GLN A 95 -2.20 -1.87 -7.52
N THR A 96 -2.52 -3.05 -8.06
CA THR A 96 -3.89 -3.38 -8.49
C THR A 96 -4.85 -3.45 -7.30
N ASP A 97 -4.41 -4.07 -6.21
CA ASP A 97 -5.20 -4.19 -4.99
C ASP A 97 -5.41 -2.83 -4.33
N PHE A 98 -4.37 -1.99 -4.32
CA PHE A 98 -4.46 -0.61 -3.84
C PHE A 98 -5.44 0.24 -4.65
N ALA A 99 -5.34 0.23 -5.99
CA ALA A 99 -6.25 0.98 -6.86
C ALA A 99 -7.71 0.50 -6.74
N SER A 100 -7.89 -0.81 -6.57
CA SER A 100 -9.18 -1.43 -6.30
C SER A 100 -9.75 -0.96 -4.96
N PHE A 101 -8.91 -0.83 -3.92
CA PHE A 101 -9.31 -0.33 -2.61
C PHE A 101 -9.69 1.15 -2.67
N GLU A 102 -8.92 1.97 -3.38
CA GLU A 102 -9.24 3.38 -3.60
C GLU A 102 -10.61 3.55 -4.27
N THR A 103 -10.87 2.79 -5.33
CA THR A 103 -12.14 2.81 -6.05
C THR A 103 -13.30 2.36 -5.15
N CYS A 104 -13.10 1.25 -4.42
CA CYS A 104 -14.08 0.76 -3.46
C CYS A 104 -14.39 1.83 -2.40
N TRP A 105 -13.37 2.40 -1.78
CA TRP A 105 -13.49 3.38 -0.71
C TRP A 105 -14.18 4.66 -1.18
N ALA A 106 -13.86 5.14 -2.39
CA ALA A 106 -14.54 6.26 -3.00
C ALA A 106 -16.05 5.99 -3.20
N GLY A 107 -16.40 4.81 -3.71
CA GLY A 107 -17.80 4.41 -3.89
C GLY A 107 -18.57 4.28 -2.59
N LEU A 108 -17.97 3.67 -1.57
CA LEU A 108 -18.58 3.55 -0.24
C LEU A 108 -18.89 4.92 0.36
N LYS A 109 -17.97 5.89 0.25
CA LYS A 109 -18.18 7.25 0.75
C LYS A 109 -19.33 8.00 0.07
N THR A 110 -19.69 7.62 -1.16
CA THR A 110 -20.85 8.18 -1.89
C THR A 110 -22.13 7.35 -1.72
N GLY A 111 -22.10 6.32 -0.87
CA GLY A 111 -23.25 5.46 -0.57
C GLY A 111 -23.43 4.29 -1.53
N THR A 112 -22.51 4.07 -2.48
CA THR A 112 -22.53 2.93 -3.40
C THR A 112 -21.65 1.79 -2.89
N THR A 113 -21.80 0.59 -3.44
CA THR A 113 -20.86 -0.52 -3.20
C THR A 113 -20.41 -1.05 -4.56
N PRO A 114 -19.34 -0.50 -5.15
CA PRO A 114 -18.84 -0.96 -6.44
C PRO A 114 -18.42 -2.43 -6.40
N ASP A 115 -18.55 -3.15 -7.52
CA ASP A 115 -18.21 -4.58 -7.61
C ASP A 115 -16.74 -4.88 -7.23
N VAL A 116 -15.84 -3.92 -7.44
CA VAL A 116 -14.43 -4.06 -7.05
C VAL A 116 -14.25 -4.25 -5.53
N CYS A 117 -15.22 -3.80 -4.71
CA CYS A 117 -15.21 -4.01 -3.26
C CYS A 117 -15.30 -5.49 -2.87
N THR A 118 -15.99 -6.32 -3.66
CA THR A 118 -16.15 -7.75 -3.35
C THR A 118 -14.98 -8.58 -3.87
N ALA A 119 -14.29 -8.12 -4.92
CA ALA A 119 -13.08 -8.76 -5.44
C ALA A 119 -11.91 -8.75 -4.45
N LEU A 120 -11.72 -7.64 -3.72
CA LEU A 120 -10.62 -7.48 -2.75
C LEU A 120 -10.89 -8.08 -1.37
N GLY A 121 -12.14 -8.02 -0.91
CA GLY A 121 -12.51 -8.50 0.43
C GLY A 121 -12.58 -10.02 0.56
N GLY A 122 -12.44 -10.73 -0.56
CA GLY A 122 -12.53 -12.18 -0.68
C GLY A 122 -13.93 -12.76 -0.43
N SER A 123 -14.48 -13.43 -1.44
CA SER A 123 -14.99 -14.78 -1.21
C SER A 123 -13.76 -15.69 -1.16
N LYS A 124 -13.29 -16.04 0.04
CA LYS A 124 -12.40 -17.18 0.28
C LYS A 124 -13.07 -18.06 1.32
#